data_AF-A0AAV2JM71-F1
#
_entry.id   AF-A0AAV2JM71-F1
#
_cell.length_a   1.000
_cell.length_b   1.000
_cell.length_c   1.000
_cell.angle_alpha   90.00
_cell.angle_beta   90.00
_cell.angle_gamma   90.00
#
_symmetry.space_group_name_H-M   'P 1'
#
loop_
_entity.id
_entity.type
_entity.pdbx_description
1 polymer ?
#
loop_
_entity_poly.entity_id
_entity_poly.type
_entity_poly.pdbx_seq_one_letter_code
_entity_poly.pdbx_strand_id
1 'polypeptide(L)'
;MSKNRPRSVALGPLSVALGPLSVALGPLSVALGPRSVALGPRSVALGPLSVALGPLSVALGPLSVALGPLSVALGPLSVALGPLSVALGPRSVALGPLSVALGPLSVALGPLSVALGPLSVALGPLSVALGPLSVALGPLSVALGPLSVALGPRSVALGPLSVALGPLSVALGPRSVALGPLSVALGPLSVALGPLSVALGPLSVALGPRSVALGPRSVALGPLSVALGPLSVALGPLSVALGPLSVALGPLSVALGPKQRQ
;
A
#
# COMPACT_ATOMS: atom_id res chain seq x y z
N MET A 1 40.81 8.73 41.04
CA MET A 1 40.83 8.31 39.61
C MET A 1 39.72 9.03 38.86
N SER A 2 40.10 10.08 38.13
CA SER A 2 39.22 10.83 37.23
C SER A 2 38.84 9.94 36.04
N LYS A 3 37.66 9.33 36.06
CA LYS A 3 37.07 8.76 34.83
C LYS A 3 36.19 9.84 34.23
N ASN A 4 36.73 10.47 33.20
CA ASN A 4 36.14 11.38 32.25
C ASN A 4 34.69 10.94 31.92
N ARG A 5 33.70 11.38 32.71
CA ARG A 5 32.31 11.00 32.46
C ARG A 5 31.88 11.72 31.19
N PRO A 6 31.34 11.00 30.19
CA PRO A 6 30.80 11.64 29.01
C PRO A 6 29.79 12.73 29.40
N ARG A 7 30.11 13.99 29.09
CA ARG A 7 29.28 15.14 29.45
C ARG A 7 28.07 15.21 28.51
N SER A 8 26.89 15.38 29.09
CA SER A 8 25.68 15.77 28.35
C SER A 8 25.67 17.30 28.15
N VAL A 9 24.97 17.77 27.13
CA VAL A 9 24.86 19.19 26.77
C VAL A 9 23.39 19.59 26.85
N ALA A 10 23.03 20.49 27.76
CA ALA A 10 21.70 21.09 27.86
C ALA A 10 21.86 22.62 27.80
N LEU A 11 21.36 23.25 26.72
CA LEU A 11 21.58 24.68 26.44
C LEU A 11 20.27 25.48 26.35
N GLY A 12 19.16 24.83 26.00
CA GLY A 12 17.85 25.47 25.95
C GLY A 12 17.29 25.73 27.36
N PRO A 13 16.45 26.77 27.55
CA PRO A 13 15.78 26.99 28.83
C PRO A 13 14.89 25.78 29.15
N LEU A 14 14.99 25.28 30.38
CA LEU A 14 14.28 24.08 30.87
C LEU A 14 14.55 22.80 30.03
N SER A 15 15.68 22.73 29.34
CA SER A 15 16.10 21.51 28.63
C SER A 15 16.69 20.48 29.59
N VAL A 16 16.53 19.19 29.28
CA VAL A 16 17.02 18.07 30.11
C VAL A 16 17.89 17.15 29.26
N ALA A 17 19.17 17.02 29.62
CA ALA A 17 20.11 16.09 28.99
C ALA A 17 20.74 15.17 30.04
N LEU A 18 20.25 13.93 30.14
CA LEU A 18 20.59 13.00 31.25
C LEU A 18 21.44 11.81 30.79
N GLY A 19 21.36 11.44 29.51
CA GLY A 19 22.15 10.36 28.93
C GLY A 19 23.62 10.76 28.73
N PRO A 20 24.56 9.80 28.80
CA PRO A 20 25.96 10.09 28.48
C PRO A 20 26.09 10.57 27.03
N LEU A 21 26.76 11.70 26.80
CA LEU A 21 26.89 12.36 25.49
C LEU A 21 25.54 12.78 24.85
N SER A 22 24.46 12.92 25.62
CA SER A 22 23.19 13.41 25.06
C SER A 22 23.22 14.93 24.87
N VAL A 23 22.45 15.44 23.90
CA VAL A 23 22.39 16.85 23.52
C VAL A 23 20.94 17.32 23.51
N ALA A 24 20.61 18.35 24.29
CA ALA A 24 19.31 19.01 24.37
C ALA A 24 19.49 20.53 24.18
N LEU A 25 19.19 21.04 22.97
CA LEU A 25 19.43 22.44 22.61
C LEU A 25 18.14 23.26 22.56
N GLY A 26 17.01 22.64 22.24
CA GLY A 26 15.73 23.33 22.15
C GLY A 26 15.18 23.73 23.53
N PRO A 27 14.41 24.82 23.64
CA PRO A 27 13.68 25.12 24.87
C PRO A 27 12.72 23.96 25.21
N LEU A 28 12.70 23.53 26.47
CA LEU A 28 11.92 22.37 26.95
C LEU A 28 12.24 21.04 26.23
N SER A 29 13.37 20.92 25.55
CA SER A 29 13.78 19.67 24.90
C SER A 29 14.29 18.63 25.92
N VAL A 30 14.08 17.34 25.65
CA VAL A 30 14.45 16.24 26.55
C VAL A 30 15.29 15.21 25.79
N ALA A 31 16.54 14.99 26.21
CA ALA A 31 17.46 13.99 25.66
C ALA A 31 17.96 13.05 26.78
N LEU A 32 17.29 11.91 26.93
CA LEU A 32 17.50 10.99 28.06
C LEU A 32 18.33 9.75 27.69
N GLY A 33 18.28 9.33 26.43
CA GLY A 33 19.06 8.21 25.93
C GLY A 33 20.57 8.52 25.82
N PRO A 34 21.45 7.51 25.94
CA PRO A 34 22.88 7.71 25.68
C PRO A 34 23.08 8.14 24.22
N ARG A 35 23.86 9.21 24.01
CA ARG A 35 24.08 9.84 22.69
C ARG A 35 22.79 10.27 21.97
N SER A 36 21.68 10.50 22.68
CA SER A 36 20.46 11.02 22.04
C SER A 36 20.57 12.53 21.79
N VAL A 37 19.86 13.01 20.77
CA VAL A 37 19.92 14.41 20.32
C VAL A 37 18.51 14.97 20.21
N ALA A 38 18.21 16.04 20.93
CA ALA A 38 16.96 16.78 20.91
C ALA A 38 17.25 18.27 20.62
N LEU A 39 17.06 18.72 19.37
CA LEU A 39 17.35 20.11 18.96
C LEU A 39 16.10 20.98 18.87
N GLY A 40 14.96 20.40 18.51
CA GLY A 40 13.73 21.16 18.34
C GLY A 40 13.15 21.65 19.66
N PRO A 41 12.41 22.78 19.69
CA PRO A 41 11.68 23.20 20.87
C PRO A 41 10.67 22.12 21.28
N ARG A 42 10.64 21.75 22.55
CA ARG A 42 9.82 20.64 23.10
C ARG A 42 10.03 19.29 22.40
N SER A 43 11.18 19.07 21.75
CA SER A 43 11.52 17.77 21.18
C SER A 43 11.90 16.77 22.26
N VAL A 44 11.64 15.48 22.04
CA VAL A 44 11.88 14.41 23.01
C VAL A 44 12.65 13.27 22.35
N ALA A 45 13.84 12.95 22.86
CA ALA A 45 14.72 11.88 22.41
C ALA A 45 15.09 10.96 23.60
N LEU A 46 14.32 9.88 23.81
CA LEU A 46 14.53 8.96 24.94
C LEU A 46 15.35 7.72 24.59
N GLY A 47 15.30 7.26 23.33
CA GLY A 47 16.04 6.08 22.89
C GLY A 47 17.55 6.31 22.84
N PRO A 48 18.37 5.26 23.04
CA PRO A 48 19.81 5.36 22.80
C PRO A 48 20.06 5.72 21.33
N LEU A 49 20.94 6.70 21.08
CA LEU A 49 21.22 7.24 19.75
C LEU A 49 19.99 7.78 18.98
N SER A 50 18.88 8.08 19.67
CA SER A 50 17.72 8.65 19.01
C SER A 50 17.90 10.13 18.70
N VAL A 51 17.27 10.62 17.63
CA VAL A 51 17.44 11.99 17.13
C VAL A 51 16.07 12.62 16.92
N ALA A 52 15.80 13.75 17.58
CA ALA A 52 14.58 14.53 17.50
C ALA A 52 14.94 15.99 17.15
N LEU A 53 14.80 16.38 15.88
CA LEU A 53 15.20 17.73 15.43
C LEU A 53 14.03 18.68 15.23
N GLY A 54 12.85 18.16 14.93
CA GLY A 54 11.66 18.98 14.68
C GLY A 54 11.08 19.60 15.94
N PRO A 55 10.38 20.74 15.86
CA PRO A 55 9.60 21.24 16.98
C PRO A 55 8.54 20.20 17.36
N LEU A 56 8.42 19.89 18.65
CA LEU A 56 7.51 18.85 19.19
C LEU A 56 7.75 17.44 18.62
N SER A 57 8.89 17.16 17.98
CA SER A 57 9.18 15.82 17.46
C SER A 57 9.53 14.86 18.59
N VAL A 58 9.13 13.59 18.47
CA VAL A 58 9.31 12.55 19.48
C VAL A 58 10.04 11.35 18.89
N ALA A 59 11.19 10.98 19.45
CA ALA A 59 12.01 9.84 19.07
C ALA A 59 12.28 8.94 20.30
N LEU A 60 11.44 7.90 20.49
CA LEU A 60 11.52 7.02 21.67
C LEU A 60 12.30 5.73 21.42
N GLY A 61 12.29 5.21 20.19
CA GLY A 61 12.97 3.96 19.86
C GLY A 61 14.49 4.11 19.86
N PRO A 62 15.27 3.04 20.13
CA PRO A 62 16.71 3.06 19.92
C PRO A 62 17.03 3.33 18.45
N LEU A 63 17.97 4.23 18.17
CA LEU A 63 18.32 4.68 16.82
C LEU A 63 17.14 5.25 16.01
N SER A 64 16.06 5.68 16.67
CA SER A 64 14.93 6.32 15.98
C SER A 64 15.24 7.76 15.59
N VAL A 65 14.68 8.21 14.48
CA VAL A 65 14.92 9.55 13.93
C VAL A 65 13.59 10.25 13.64
N ALA A 66 13.35 11.39 14.27
CA ALA A 66 12.19 12.25 14.09
C ALA A 66 12.67 13.67 13.68
N LEU A 67 12.60 14.01 12.40
CA LEU A 67 13.10 15.30 11.89
C LEU A 67 11.98 16.32 11.64
N GLY A 68 10.80 15.87 11.23
CA GLY A 68 9.69 16.76 10.90
C GLY A 68 9.08 17.42 12.14
N PRO A 69 8.45 18.60 12.00
CA PRO A 69 7.66 19.18 13.08
C PRO A 69 6.52 18.21 13.46
N LEU A 70 6.31 17.98 14.75
CA LEU A 70 5.33 17.02 15.28
C LEU A 70 5.50 15.57 14.75
N SER A 71 6.68 15.22 14.23
CA SER A 71 6.95 13.85 13.80
C SER A 71 7.16 12.92 14.99
N VAL A 72 6.75 11.66 14.86
CA VAL A 72 6.80 10.67 15.93
C VAL A 72 7.45 9.39 15.43
N ALA A 73 8.58 9.01 16.01
CA ALA A 73 9.33 7.80 15.74
C ALA A 73 9.43 6.95 17.03
N LEU A 74 8.61 5.92 17.16
CA LEU A 74 8.53 5.09 18.38
C LEU A 74 9.28 3.76 18.25
N GLY A 75 9.30 3.18 17.05
CA GLY A 75 9.94 1.89 16.82
C GLY A 75 11.47 1.96 16.87
N PRO A 76 12.17 0.86 17.21
CA PRO A 76 13.62 0.79 17.06
C PRO A 76 13.99 0.99 15.58
N LEU A 77 15.00 1.81 15.28
CA LEU A 77 15.41 2.17 13.91
C LEU A 77 14.28 2.79 13.05
N SER A 78 13.21 3.31 13.67
CA SER A 78 12.13 3.98 12.93
C SER A 78 12.55 5.38 12.49
N VAL A 79 12.04 5.82 11.34
CA VAL A 79 12.40 7.11 10.74
C VAL A 79 11.14 7.87 10.36
N ALA A 80 10.92 9.04 10.95
CA ALA A 80 9.83 9.96 10.69
C ALA A 80 10.39 11.32 10.24
N LEU A 81 10.39 11.60 8.92
CA LEU A 81 10.99 12.84 8.38
C LEU A 81 9.95 13.92 8.05
N GLY A 82 8.75 13.52 7.62
CA GLY A 82 7.72 14.46 7.21
C GLY A 82 7.09 15.21 8.40
N PRO A 83 6.52 16.41 8.20
CA PRO A 83 5.72 17.06 9.21
C PRO A 83 4.52 16.18 9.57
N LEU A 84 4.23 16.02 10.87
CA LEU A 84 3.17 15.15 11.39
C LEU A 84 3.28 13.67 10.94
N SER A 85 4.48 13.22 10.50
CA SER A 85 4.69 11.82 10.14
C SER A 85 4.80 10.92 11.37
N VAL A 86 4.31 9.69 11.27
CA VAL A 86 4.30 8.73 12.38
C VAL A 86 4.92 7.41 11.93
N ALA A 87 6.03 7.03 12.53
CA ALA A 87 6.73 5.77 12.34
C ALA A 87 6.73 4.97 13.67
N LEU A 88 5.86 3.98 13.77
CA LEU A 88 5.63 3.25 15.03
C LEU A 88 6.26 1.85 15.03
N GLY A 89 6.30 1.21 13.87
CA GLY A 89 6.88 -0.13 13.72
C GLY A 89 8.41 -0.14 13.83
N PRO A 90 9.01 -1.27 14.22
CA PRO A 90 10.46 -1.43 14.16
C PRO A 90 10.93 -1.32 12.70
N ARG A 91 11.98 -0.50 12.47
CA ARG A 91 12.49 -0.16 11.13
C ARG A 91 11.43 0.39 10.17
N SER A 92 10.35 0.99 10.67
CA SER A 92 9.37 1.64 9.80
C SER A 92 9.85 3.01 9.35
N VAL A 93 9.43 3.44 8.17
CA VAL A 93 9.88 4.68 7.54
C VAL A 93 8.67 5.48 7.08
N ALA A 94 8.50 6.69 7.61
CA ALA A 94 7.46 7.66 7.27
C ALA A 94 8.12 8.95 6.78
N LEU A 95 8.20 9.16 5.47
CA LEU A 95 8.89 10.34 4.89
C LEU A 95 7.94 11.46 4.48
N GLY A 96 6.73 11.11 4.02
CA GLY A 96 5.76 12.09 3.54
C GLY A 96 5.16 12.93 4.66
N PRO A 97 4.67 14.14 4.38
CA PRO A 97 3.86 14.89 5.34
C PRO A 97 2.59 14.09 5.69
N LEU A 98 2.25 14.01 6.97
CA LEU A 98 1.12 13.22 7.49
C LEU A 98 1.17 11.72 7.11
N SER A 99 2.34 11.20 6.75
CA SER A 99 2.50 9.77 6.44
C SER A 99 2.52 8.92 7.71
N VAL A 100 1.97 7.71 7.65
CA VAL A 100 1.83 6.80 8.78
C VAL A 100 2.38 5.42 8.44
N ALA A 101 3.39 4.97 9.16
CA ALA A 101 4.04 3.67 9.00
C ALA A 101 4.00 2.90 10.34
N LEU A 102 2.97 2.07 10.55
CA LEU A 102 2.77 1.33 11.82
C LEU A 102 3.37 -0.07 11.81
N GLY A 103 3.40 -0.74 10.65
CA GLY A 103 3.89 -2.11 10.56
C GLY A 103 5.41 -2.21 10.73
N PRO A 104 5.94 -3.36 11.20
CA PRO A 104 7.39 -3.60 11.17
C PRO A 104 7.90 -3.56 9.72
N LEU A 105 9.00 -2.87 9.48
CA LEU A 105 9.58 -2.65 8.14
C LEU A 105 8.60 -2.01 7.13
N SER A 106 7.54 -1.35 7.60
CA SER A 106 6.60 -0.65 6.73
C SER A 106 7.19 0.67 6.21
N VAL A 107 6.83 1.06 5.00
CA VAL A 107 7.36 2.25 4.33
C VAL A 107 6.21 3.10 3.79
N ALA A 108 6.09 4.33 4.28
CA ALA A 108 5.12 5.33 3.85
C ALA A 108 5.87 6.58 3.34
N LEU A 109 6.02 6.71 2.01
CA LEU A 109 6.78 7.83 1.42
C LEU A 109 5.90 8.98 0.93
N GLY A 110 4.70 8.67 0.46
CA GLY A 110 3.80 9.68 -0.10
C GLY A 110 3.19 10.59 0.97
N PRO A 111 2.77 11.82 0.60
CA PRO A 111 1.98 12.66 1.50
C PRO A 111 0.65 11.95 1.83
N LEU A 112 0.27 11.95 3.11
CA LEU A 112 -0.92 11.24 3.62
C LEU A 112 -0.95 9.74 3.28
N SER A 113 0.20 9.13 2.99
CA SER A 113 0.29 7.69 2.75
C SER A 113 0.21 6.90 4.05
N VAL A 114 -0.40 5.73 4.00
CA VAL A 114 -0.63 4.88 5.18
C VAL A 114 -0.15 3.46 4.89
N ALA A 115 0.83 2.98 5.65
CA ALA A 115 1.39 1.64 5.60
C ALA A 115 1.21 0.97 6.98
N LEU A 116 0.18 0.11 7.13
CA LEU A 116 -0.13 -0.54 8.41
C LEU A 116 0.41 -1.97 8.49
N GLY A 117 0.44 -2.69 7.37
CA GLY A 117 0.87 -4.08 7.35
C GLY A 117 2.37 -4.25 7.60
N PRO A 118 2.82 -5.40 8.13
CA PRO A 118 4.25 -5.72 8.16
C PRO A 118 4.80 -5.77 6.74
N LEU A 119 5.96 -5.15 6.50
CA LEU A 119 6.58 -5.02 5.18
C LEU A 119 5.68 -4.38 4.12
N SER A 120 4.65 -3.62 4.53
CA SER A 120 3.79 -2.90 3.59
C SER A 120 4.48 -1.65 3.05
N VAL A 121 4.20 -1.29 1.79
CA VAL A 121 4.82 -0.16 1.10
C VAL A 121 3.74 0.72 0.49
N ALA A 122 3.68 1.97 0.91
CA ALA A 122 2.78 3.00 0.42
C ALA A 122 3.60 4.19 -0.11
N LEU A 123 3.79 4.29 -1.42
CA LEU A 123 4.62 5.35 -2.04
C LEU A 123 3.81 6.51 -2.60
N GLY A 124 2.57 6.25 -3.05
CA GLY A 124 1.75 7.26 -3.69
C GLY A 124 1.20 8.30 -2.70
N PRO A 125 0.88 9.51 -3.16
CA PRO A 125 0.10 10.44 -2.34
C PRO A 125 -1.26 9.81 -2.03
N LEU A 126 -1.69 9.85 -0.76
CA LEU A 126 -2.92 9.22 -0.27
C LEU A 126 -3.01 7.71 -0.55
N SER A 127 -1.90 7.02 -0.80
CA SER A 127 -1.91 5.57 -0.99
C SER A 127 -2.05 4.83 0.33
N VAL A 128 -2.79 3.73 0.35
CA VAL A 128 -3.06 2.94 1.55
C VAL A 128 -2.64 1.48 1.34
N ALA A 129 -1.72 0.99 2.15
CA ALA A 129 -1.24 -0.39 2.17
C ALA A 129 -1.51 -0.99 3.56
N LEU A 130 -2.58 -1.78 3.70
CA LEU A 130 -2.97 -2.36 5.00
C LEU A 130 -2.52 -3.81 5.16
N GLY A 131 -2.47 -4.57 4.06
CA GLY A 131 -2.12 -5.99 4.11
C GLY A 131 -0.63 -6.23 4.42
N PRO A 132 -0.27 -7.37 5.01
CA PRO A 132 1.13 -7.78 5.12
C PRO A 132 1.73 -7.92 3.72
N LEU A 133 2.93 -7.38 3.51
CA LEU A 133 3.61 -7.35 2.20
C LEU A 133 2.78 -6.71 1.08
N SER A 134 1.79 -5.86 1.42
CA SER A 134 1.00 -5.14 0.42
C SER A 134 1.77 -3.94 -0.13
N VAL A 135 1.55 -3.63 -1.41
CA VAL A 135 2.25 -2.56 -2.12
C VAL A 135 1.25 -1.65 -2.81
N ALA A 136 1.23 -0.38 -2.42
CA ALA A 136 0.40 0.67 -3.00
C ALA A 136 1.31 1.79 -3.54
N LEU A 137 1.57 1.80 -4.85
CA LEU A 137 2.50 2.78 -5.46
C LEU A 137 1.78 3.96 -6.13
N GLY A 138 0.58 3.73 -6.67
CA GLY A 138 -0.16 4.76 -7.38
C GLY A 138 -0.72 5.83 -6.44
N PRO A 139 -0.95 7.07 -6.91
CA PRO A 139 -1.68 8.07 -6.14
C PRO A 139 -3.10 7.56 -5.86
N LEU A 140 -3.60 7.71 -4.62
CA LEU A 140 -4.89 7.18 -4.17
C LEU A 140 -5.06 5.66 -4.37
N SER A 141 -3.97 4.90 -4.53
CA SER A 141 -4.04 3.45 -4.65
C SER A 141 -4.31 2.80 -3.30
N VAL A 142 -5.04 1.68 -3.31
CA VAL A 142 -5.43 0.96 -2.08
C VAL A 142 -5.09 -0.51 -2.23
N ALA A 143 -4.23 -1.02 -1.36
CA ALA A 143 -3.83 -2.42 -1.27
C ALA A 143 -4.18 -2.96 0.13
N LEU A 144 -5.31 -3.67 0.25
CA LEU A 144 -5.79 -4.19 1.55
C LEU A 144 -5.43 -5.66 1.78
N GLY A 145 -5.37 -6.47 0.72
CA GLY A 145 -5.10 -7.89 0.84
C GLY A 145 -3.64 -8.19 1.22
N PRO A 146 -3.35 -9.33 1.87
CA PRO A 146 -1.98 -9.79 2.04
C PRO A 146 -1.35 -10.03 0.66
N LEU A 147 -0.10 -9.56 0.48
CA LEU A 147 0.61 -9.62 -0.81
C LEU A 147 -0.15 -8.97 -1.98
N SER A 148 -1.09 -8.07 -1.71
CA SER A 148 -1.81 -7.33 -2.76
C SER A 148 -0.95 -6.21 -3.34
N VAL A 149 -1.11 -5.94 -4.63
CA VAL A 149 -0.32 -4.95 -5.36
C VAL A 149 -1.25 -4.00 -6.11
N ALA A 150 -1.21 -2.72 -5.78
CA ALA A 150 -1.95 -1.64 -6.40
C ALA A 150 -0.96 -0.60 -6.98
N LEU A 151 -0.67 -0.68 -8.27
CA LEU A 151 0.30 0.21 -8.94
C LEU A 151 -0.36 1.40 -9.64
N GLY A 152 -1.58 1.22 -10.14
CA GLY A 152 -2.26 2.26 -10.91
C GLY A 152 -2.72 3.44 -10.06
N PRO A 153 -2.86 4.65 -10.64
CA PRO A 153 -3.54 5.73 -9.95
C PRO A 153 -4.99 5.34 -9.66
N ARG A 154 -5.42 5.50 -8.40
CA ARG A 154 -6.74 5.06 -7.91
C ARG A 154 -7.03 3.57 -8.12
N SER A 155 -6.00 2.73 -8.28
CA SER A 155 -6.20 1.28 -8.38
C SER A 155 -6.51 0.68 -7.01
N VAL A 156 -7.35 -0.35 -6.97
CA VAL A 156 -7.81 -0.98 -5.74
C VAL A 156 -7.56 -2.48 -5.79
N ALA A 157 -6.71 -3.00 -4.90
CA ALA A 157 -6.38 -4.42 -4.75
C ALA A 157 -6.80 -4.89 -3.35
N LEU A 158 -7.93 -5.59 -3.26
CA LEU A 158 -8.54 -5.99 -1.98
C LEU A 158 -8.31 -7.46 -1.64
N GLY A 159 -8.26 -8.33 -2.66
CA GLY A 159 -8.06 -9.76 -2.46
C GLY A 159 -6.64 -10.10 -2.02
N PRO A 160 -6.44 -11.22 -1.30
CA PRO A 160 -5.10 -11.75 -1.06
C PRO A 160 -4.42 -12.08 -2.40
N LEU A 161 -3.15 -11.70 -2.57
CA LEU A 161 -2.40 -11.85 -3.83
C LEU A 161 -3.08 -11.19 -5.05
N SER A 162 -3.99 -10.23 -4.84
CA SER A 162 -4.63 -9.51 -5.94
C SER A 162 -3.69 -8.47 -6.53
N VAL A 163 -3.80 -8.22 -7.83
CA VAL A 163 -2.94 -7.30 -8.57
C VAL A 163 -3.80 -6.34 -9.39
N ALA A 164 -3.70 -5.06 -9.10
CA ALA A 164 -4.38 -3.96 -9.80
C ALA A 164 -3.32 -3.00 -10.36
N LEU A 165 -3.00 -3.11 -11.66
CA LEU A 165 -1.94 -2.30 -12.30
C LEU A 165 -2.50 -1.10 -13.09
N GLY A 166 -3.72 -1.23 -13.61
CA GLY A 166 -4.31 -0.20 -14.46
C GLY A 166 -4.76 1.03 -13.65
N PRO A 167 -4.80 2.22 -14.28
CA PRO A 167 -5.45 3.36 -13.66
C PRO A 167 -6.93 3.03 -13.42
N LEU A 168 -7.43 3.29 -12.20
CA LEU A 168 -8.79 2.95 -11.77
C LEU A 168 -9.15 1.45 -11.89
N SER A 169 -8.16 0.56 -11.98
CA SER A 169 -8.42 -0.89 -12.03
C SER A 169 -8.80 -1.42 -10.65
N VAL A 170 -9.68 -2.42 -10.59
CA VAL A 170 -10.17 -3.01 -9.34
C VAL A 170 -9.95 -4.53 -9.37
N ALA A 171 -9.14 -5.04 -8.44
CA ALA A 171 -8.89 -6.46 -8.22
C ALA A 171 -9.40 -6.85 -6.83
N LEU A 172 -10.58 -7.48 -6.78
CA LEU A 172 -11.30 -7.76 -5.54
C LEU A 172 -11.18 -9.23 -5.10
N GLY A 173 -11.13 -10.14 -6.07
CA GLY A 173 -11.02 -11.57 -5.80
C GLY A 173 -9.63 -12.00 -5.30
N PRO A 174 -9.52 -13.09 -4.55
CA PRO A 174 -8.22 -13.66 -4.21
C PRO A 174 -7.48 -14.09 -5.48
N ARG A 175 -6.20 -13.71 -5.60
CA ARG A 175 -5.38 -13.91 -6.81
C ARG A 175 -6.01 -13.34 -8.10
N SER A 176 -6.90 -12.34 -7.98
CA SER A 176 -7.45 -11.66 -9.15
C SER A 176 -6.43 -10.69 -9.74
N VAL A 177 -6.48 -10.47 -11.05
CA VAL A 177 -5.54 -9.63 -11.78
C VAL A 177 -6.31 -8.67 -12.67
N ALA A 178 -6.19 -7.37 -12.42
CA ALA A 178 -6.77 -6.28 -13.20
C ALA A 178 -5.63 -5.40 -13.77
N LEU A 179 -5.27 -5.59 -15.05
CA LEU A 179 -4.16 -4.86 -15.67
C LEU A 179 -4.61 -3.67 -16.52
N GLY A 180 -5.79 -3.78 -17.15
CA GLY A 180 -6.31 -2.74 -18.03
C GLY A 180 -6.75 -1.48 -17.27
N PRO A 181 -6.71 -0.30 -17.92
CA PRO A 181 -7.33 0.90 -17.35
C PRO A 181 -8.83 0.65 -17.16
N LEU A 182 -9.36 1.01 -15.99
CA LEU A 182 -10.75 0.76 -15.59
C LEU A 182 -11.17 -0.72 -15.66
N SER A 183 -10.22 -1.67 -15.65
CA SER A 183 -10.56 -3.09 -15.64
C SER A 183 -10.99 -3.56 -14.25
N VAL A 184 -11.88 -4.54 -14.20
CA VAL A 184 -12.49 -5.03 -12.96
C VAL A 184 -12.38 -6.56 -12.92
N ALA A 185 -11.69 -7.09 -11.92
CA ALA A 185 -11.53 -8.52 -11.66
C ALA A 185 -12.10 -8.84 -10.26
N LEU A 186 -13.36 -9.31 -10.20
CA LEU A 186 -14.03 -9.61 -8.92
C LEU A 186 -13.91 -11.07 -8.50
N GLY A 187 -13.86 -11.99 -9.47
CA GLY A 187 -13.83 -13.42 -9.19
C GLY A 187 -12.50 -13.89 -8.60
N PRO A 188 -12.47 -14.97 -7.80
CA PRO A 188 -11.22 -15.61 -7.42
C PRO A 188 -10.48 -16.10 -8.66
N LEU A 189 -9.18 -15.84 -8.75
CA LEU A 189 -8.35 -16.15 -9.94
C LEU A 189 -8.89 -15.55 -11.26
N SER A 190 -9.71 -14.50 -11.18
CA SER A 190 -10.19 -13.80 -12.38
C SER A 190 -9.12 -12.89 -12.96
N VAL A 191 -9.14 -12.71 -14.28
CA VAL A 191 -8.14 -11.92 -15.00
C VAL A 191 -8.83 -10.95 -15.96
N ALA A 192 -8.63 -9.65 -15.76
CA ALA A 192 -9.16 -8.57 -16.58
C ALA A 192 -8.00 -7.73 -17.17
N LEU A 193 -7.56 -8.07 -18.39
CA LEU A 193 -6.41 -7.44 -19.05
C LEU A 193 -6.79 -6.27 -19.95
N GLY A 194 -7.94 -6.34 -20.60
CA GLY A 194 -8.37 -5.31 -21.54
C GLY A 194 -8.75 -4.00 -20.84
N PRO A 195 -8.62 -2.84 -21.52
CA PRO A 195 -9.19 -1.60 -21.02
C PRO A 195 -10.70 -1.74 -20.88
N LEU A 196 -11.28 -1.30 -19.76
CA LEU A 196 -12.71 -1.47 -19.43
C LEU A 196 -13.20 -2.93 -19.44
N SER A 197 -12.29 -3.92 -19.33
CA SER A 197 -12.67 -5.32 -19.27
C SER A 197 -13.19 -5.70 -17.88
N VAL A 198 -14.13 -6.64 -17.83
CA VAL A 198 -14.79 -7.07 -16.59
C VAL A 198 -14.77 -8.59 -16.49
N ALA A 199 -14.12 -9.12 -15.46
CA ALA A 199 -14.05 -10.55 -15.14
C ALA A 199 -14.68 -10.78 -13.75
N LEU A 200 -15.94 -11.23 -13.72
CA LEU A 200 -16.67 -11.44 -12.46
C LEU A 200 -16.65 -12.89 -11.98
N GLY A 201 -16.65 -13.84 -12.92
CA GLY A 201 -16.71 -15.25 -12.58
C GLY A 201 -15.41 -15.76 -11.93
N PRO A 202 -15.46 -16.81 -11.09
CA PRO A 202 -14.25 -17.49 -10.63
C PRO A 202 -13.51 -18.07 -11.84
N LEU A 203 -12.19 -17.89 -11.91
CA LEU A 203 -11.35 -18.29 -13.06
C LEU A 203 -11.79 -17.67 -14.41
N SER A 204 -12.56 -16.58 -14.39
CA SER A 204 -12.97 -15.89 -15.64
C SER A 204 -11.83 -15.05 -16.21
N VAL A 205 -11.77 -14.95 -17.54
CA VAL A 205 -10.72 -14.22 -18.26
C VAL A 205 -11.36 -13.24 -19.25
N ALA A 206 -11.17 -11.96 -19.03
CA ALA A 206 -11.58 -10.87 -19.93
C ALA A 206 -10.33 -10.17 -20.49
N LEU A 207 -9.98 -10.47 -21.74
CA LEU A 207 -8.73 -10.01 -22.36
C LEU A 207 -8.95 -8.89 -23.37
N GLY A 208 -10.09 -8.91 -24.07
CA GLY A 208 -10.44 -7.89 -25.04
C GLY A 208 -10.78 -6.54 -24.41
N PRO A 209 -10.58 -5.42 -25.13
CA PRO A 209 -11.07 -4.13 -24.68
C PRO A 209 -12.60 -4.16 -24.56
N ARG A 210 -13.12 -3.68 -23.43
CA ARG A 210 -14.55 -3.75 -23.07
C ARG A 210 -15.14 -5.17 -23.12
N SER A 211 -14.32 -6.21 -22.97
CA SER A 211 -14.84 -7.58 -22.90
C SER A 211 -15.38 -7.90 -21.51
N VAL A 212 -16.36 -8.78 -21.44
CA VAL A 212 -17.09 -9.12 -20.21
C VAL A 212 -17.14 -10.63 -20.04
N ALA A 213 -16.53 -11.15 -18.99
CA ALA A 213 -16.52 -12.57 -18.61
C ALA A 213 -17.24 -12.74 -17.26
N LEU A 214 -18.51 -13.14 -17.30
CA LEU A 214 -19.38 -13.24 -16.12
C LEU A 214 -19.45 -14.67 -15.58
N GLY A 215 -19.43 -15.67 -16.46
CA GLY A 215 -19.55 -17.07 -16.06
C GLY A 215 -18.30 -17.60 -15.35
N PRO A 216 -18.42 -18.60 -14.47
CA PRO A 216 -17.27 -19.30 -13.93
C PRO A 216 -16.48 -19.97 -15.07
N ARG A 217 -15.15 -19.80 -15.07
CA ARG A 217 -14.25 -20.26 -16.15
C ARG A 217 -14.65 -19.75 -17.55
N SER A 218 -15.36 -18.63 -17.63
CA SER A 218 -15.69 -18.01 -18.92
C SER A 218 -14.50 -17.23 -19.48
N VAL A 219 -14.42 -17.13 -20.81
CA VAL A 219 -13.30 -16.50 -21.50
C VAL A 219 -13.83 -15.54 -22.57
N ALA A 220 -13.54 -14.25 -22.44
CA ALA A 220 -13.93 -13.18 -23.36
C ALA A 220 -12.67 -12.51 -23.94
N LEU A 221 -12.23 -12.97 -25.11
CA LEU A 221 -10.99 -12.56 -25.77
C LEU A 221 -11.21 -11.41 -26.78
N GLY A 222 -12.33 -11.43 -27.49
CA GLY A 222 -12.62 -10.42 -28.51
C GLY A 222 -12.90 -9.03 -27.92
N PRO A 223 -12.65 -7.95 -28.67
CA PRO A 223 -13.11 -6.62 -28.28
C PRO A 223 -14.64 -6.60 -28.21
N LEU A 224 -15.20 -6.01 -27.15
CA LEU A 224 -16.65 -5.99 -26.87
C LEU A 224 -17.29 -7.40 -26.80
N SER A 225 -16.51 -8.45 -26.58
CA SER A 225 -17.04 -9.81 -26.46
C SER A 225 -17.64 -10.05 -25.07
N VAL A 226 -18.67 -10.89 -25.00
CA VAL A 226 -19.40 -11.18 -23.77
C VAL A 226 -19.54 -12.68 -23.57
N ALA A 227 -18.97 -13.20 -22.49
CA ALA A 227 -19.05 -14.61 -22.07
C ALA A 227 -19.85 -14.72 -20.77
N LEU A 228 -21.13 -15.06 -20.88
CA LEU A 228 -22.09 -15.12 -19.77
C LEU A 228 -22.17 -16.50 -19.13
N GLY A 229 -22.14 -17.56 -19.93
CA GLY A 229 -22.33 -18.92 -19.46
C GLY A 229 -21.11 -19.49 -18.71
N PRO A 230 -21.30 -20.49 -17.83
CA PRO A 230 -20.18 -21.23 -17.25
C PRO A 230 -19.41 -21.96 -18.37
N LEU A 231 -18.08 -21.91 -18.33
CA LEU A 231 -17.19 -22.45 -19.38
C LEU A 231 -17.47 -21.90 -20.79
N SER A 232 -18.12 -20.74 -20.91
CA SER A 232 -18.39 -20.12 -22.21
C SER A 232 -17.15 -19.40 -22.76
N VAL A 233 -17.01 -19.37 -24.08
CA VAL A 233 -15.86 -18.76 -24.78
C VAL A 233 -16.36 -17.83 -25.88
N ALA A 234 -16.05 -16.53 -25.76
CA ALA A 234 -16.33 -15.50 -26.74
C ALA A 234 -15.00 -15.00 -27.34
N LEU A 235 -14.67 -15.48 -28.54
CA LEU A 235 -13.41 -15.22 -29.23
C LEU A 235 -13.51 -14.06 -30.22
N GLY A 236 -14.63 -13.97 -30.95
CA GLY A 236 -14.82 -12.97 -31.99
C GLY A 236 -15.05 -11.56 -31.45
N PRO A 237 -14.73 -10.50 -32.22
CA PRO A 237 -15.15 -9.14 -31.89
C PRO A 237 -16.69 -9.07 -31.86
N LEU A 238 -17.25 -8.40 -30.84
CA LEU A 238 -18.70 -8.31 -30.61
C LEU A 238 -19.42 -9.68 -30.50
N SER A 239 -18.69 -10.75 -30.17
CA SER A 239 -19.28 -12.08 -30.00
C SER A 239 -19.92 -12.24 -28.61
N VAL A 240 -21.01 -13.03 -28.53
CA VAL A 240 -21.76 -13.26 -27.29
C VAL A 240 -21.96 -14.76 -27.06
N ALA A 241 -21.41 -15.29 -25.96
CA ALA A 241 -21.56 -16.67 -25.53
C ALA A 241 -22.47 -16.72 -24.29
N LEU A 242 -23.75 -17.03 -24.48
CA LEU A 242 -24.81 -17.00 -23.47
C LEU A 242 -24.89 -18.31 -22.67
N GLY A 243 -24.77 -19.45 -23.35
CA GLY A 243 -25.04 -20.76 -22.75
C GLY A 243 -23.85 -21.39 -22.02
N PRO A 244 -24.10 -22.39 -21.16
CA PRO A 244 -23.04 -23.23 -20.62
C PRO A 244 -22.29 -23.93 -21.76
N LEU A 245 -20.95 -23.98 -21.68
CA LEU A 245 -20.09 -24.59 -22.72
C LEU A 245 -20.28 -24.00 -24.14
N SER A 246 -20.87 -22.80 -24.26
CA SER A 246 -21.08 -22.16 -25.57
C SER A 246 -19.80 -21.51 -26.09
N VAL A 247 -19.56 -21.63 -27.39
CA VAL A 247 -18.35 -21.07 -28.04
C VAL A 247 -18.78 -20.19 -29.22
N ALA A 248 -18.48 -18.89 -29.11
CA ALA A 248 -18.73 -17.89 -30.14
C ALA A 248 -17.41 -17.48 -30.81
N LEU A 249 -17.11 -18.07 -31.97
CA LEU A 249 -15.84 -17.90 -32.69
C LEU A 249 -15.85 -16.70 -33.66
N GLY A 250 -17.00 -16.43 -34.29
CA GLY A 250 -17.10 -15.44 -35.36
C GLY A 250 -17.29 -14.00 -34.87
N PRO A 251 -16.94 -13.00 -35.69
CA PRO A 251 -17.37 -11.62 -35.45
C PRO A 251 -18.89 -11.55 -35.40
N LEU A 252 -19.46 -10.79 -34.45
CA LEU A 252 -20.91 -10.65 -34.25
C LEU A 252 -21.67 -11.97 -34.02
N SER A 253 -20.98 -13.06 -33.65
CA SER A 253 -21.61 -14.36 -33.46
C SER A 253 -22.26 -14.48 -32.07
N VAL A 254 -23.40 -15.17 -32.01
CA VAL A 254 -24.12 -15.46 -30.75
C VAL A 254 -24.22 -16.97 -30.57
N ALA A 255 -23.73 -17.48 -29.43
CA ALA A 255 -23.79 -18.90 -29.07
C ALA A 255 -24.68 -19.10 -27.83
N LEU A 256 -25.75 -19.89 -27.98
CA LEU A 256 -26.75 -20.14 -26.93
C LEU A 256 -26.50 -21.40 -26.07
N GLY A 257 -25.49 -22.20 -26.41
CA GLY A 257 -25.17 -23.46 -25.71
C GLY A 257 -26.01 -24.66 -26.16
N PRO A 258 -25.71 -25.87 -25.66
CA PRO A 258 -26.44 -27.07 -26.02
C PRO A 258 -27.86 -27.04 -25.45
N LYS A 259 -28.88 -27.33 -26.27
CA LYS A 259 -30.25 -27.58 -25.78
C LYS A 259 -30.22 -28.77 -24.83
N GLN A 260 -30.64 -28.58 -23.57
CA GLN A 260 -31.04 -29.71 -22.72
C GLN A 260 -32.24 -30.38 -23.40
N ARG A 261 -32.03 -31.57 -23.99
CA ARG A 261 -33.14 -32.46 -24.32
C ARG A 261 -33.70 -32.96 -22.98
N GLN A 262 -34.88 -32.50 -22.61
CA GLN A 262 -35.79 -33.25 -21.73
C GLN A 262 -36.76 -34.00 -22.63
#